data_AF-A0A1S4F9F6-F1
#
_entry.id   AF-A0A1S4F9F6-F1
#
_cell.length_a   1.000
_cell.length_b   1.000
_cell.length_c   1.000
_cell.angle_alpha   90.00
_cell.angle_beta   90.00
_cell.angle_gamma   90.00
#
_symmetry.space_group_name_H-M   'P 1'
#
loop_
_entity.id
_entity.type
_entity.pdbx_description
1 polymer ?
#
loop_
_entity_poly.entity_id
_entity_poly.type
_entity_poly.pdbx_seq_one_letter_code
_entity_poly.pdbx_strand_id
1 'polypeptide(L)'
;MCFRHLYSNLKFKCWHPDDDENVELMHQISINDHHHLSHGDPSLGGPSIGSIINQHGAYDGHRNRLKLTYNTQLPSEHTYLGKLERVEALERLEPGSIHRIPVSGHQSIVYPGETIPLILTNPLLEFDGKDSNRIGLVFWEFPFKKRIFGVICEVYEKVIRDSIMILKTKAQQRFELVPQEDGALTRSVQREGRAHYYAQVKILPEVLLPDPLTNYCMNNTPKINNLARNRLMAAQSSVWPKFVYDQYCSHEVLNKMKRFLEFLQIESVPTADPVMLSFWLAKNFPLSDTDRKELFYTNSVLTRMLLVNSFLDYTCSCCCKKCNRRIANYADMFAMSKHGVSGSYCNPSGFVHETLTVYRVVPQSTRTTTKPSTDFSWFPGYSWQIAVCNACSNHIGWKFVATKRGYKPKKFYGLCAETISVSSDSRSPPFGTNPKSNADMV
;
A
#
# COMPACT_ATOMS: atom_id res chain seq x y z
N MET A 1 -0.25 9.38 32.23
CA MET A 1 -1.08 8.71 33.27
C MET A 1 -1.63 7.41 32.68
N CYS A 2 -1.17 6.31 33.27
CA CYS A 2 -1.38 4.88 32.98
C CYS A 2 -2.49 4.47 32.00
N PHE A 3 -2.05 3.98 30.84
CA PHE A 3 -2.81 3.29 29.79
C PHE A 3 -3.21 1.83 30.13
N ARG A 4 -2.81 1.32 31.30
CA ARG A 4 -2.88 -0.09 31.76
C ARG A 4 -4.26 -0.76 31.88
N HIS A 5 -5.39 -0.08 31.70
CA HIS A 5 -6.69 -0.65 32.10
C HIS A 5 -7.81 -0.66 31.04
N LEU A 6 -7.56 -0.17 29.81
CA LEU A 6 -8.61 -0.12 28.77
C LEU A 6 -8.48 -1.18 27.68
N TYR A 7 -7.37 -1.93 27.64
CA TYR A 7 -7.00 -2.76 26.48
C TYR A 7 -7.07 -4.28 26.71
N SER A 8 -7.30 -4.75 27.94
CA SER A 8 -7.26 -6.19 28.29
C SER A 8 -8.44 -7.03 27.81
N ASN A 9 -9.58 -6.41 27.47
CA ASN A 9 -10.82 -7.13 27.11
C ASN A 9 -11.12 -7.16 25.60
N LEU A 10 -10.23 -6.63 24.77
CA LEU A 10 -10.39 -6.61 23.33
C LEU A 10 -9.35 -7.56 22.72
N LYS A 11 -9.79 -8.71 22.19
CA LYS A 11 -8.97 -9.66 21.42
C LYS A 11 -8.50 -9.05 20.08
N PHE A 12 -7.91 -7.87 20.07
CA PHE A 12 -7.49 -7.19 18.85
C PHE A 12 -5.97 -7.02 18.85
N LYS A 13 -5.34 -7.53 17.79
CA LYS A 13 -3.91 -7.34 17.44
C LYS A 13 -3.55 -5.87 17.13
N CYS A 14 -4.42 -4.90 17.47
CA CYS A 14 -4.31 -3.51 17.01
C CYS A 14 -3.54 -2.61 17.99
N TRP A 15 -3.52 -2.96 19.28
CA TRP A 15 -2.71 -2.31 20.31
C TRP A 15 -2.44 -3.32 21.46
N HIS A 16 -1.19 -3.75 21.66
CA HIS A 16 -0.76 -4.66 22.72
C HIS A 16 -0.52 -3.88 24.03
N PRO A 17 -0.67 -4.50 25.22
CA PRO A 17 -0.23 -3.89 26.48
C PRO A 17 1.20 -3.34 26.45
N ASP A 18 2.08 -3.96 25.64
CA ASP A 18 3.48 -3.57 25.49
C ASP A 18 3.68 -2.44 24.48
N ASP A 19 2.64 -1.97 23.76
CA ASP A 19 2.78 -0.85 22.83
C ASP A 19 3.20 0.43 23.55
N ASP A 20 2.69 0.69 24.75
CA ASP A 20 3.06 1.90 25.49
C ASP A 20 4.53 1.86 25.93
N GLU A 21 5.04 0.68 26.30
CA GLU A 21 6.46 0.46 26.63
C GLU A 21 7.33 0.58 25.37
N ASN A 22 6.89 0.03 24.23
CA ASN A 22 7.59 0.17 22.96
C ASN A 22 7.57 1.63 22.46
N VAL A 23 6.46 2.36 22.61
CA VAL A 23 6.36 3.78 22.29
C VAL A 23 7.29 4.59 23.19
N GLU A 24 7.35 4.28 24.48
CA GLU A 24 8.26 4.94 25.42
C GLU A 24 9.73 4.65 25.07
N LEU A 25 10.08 3.40 24.75
CA LEU A 25 11.40 3.02 24.27
C LEU A 25 11.76 3.75 22.96
N MET A 26 10.84 3.82 22.01
CA MET A 26 11.02 4.54 20.74
C MET A 26 11.15 6.06 20.94
N HIS A 27 10.42 6.63 21.90
CA HIS A 27 10.58 8.03 22.29
C HIS A 27 11.92 8.30 22.98
N GLN A 28 12.39 7.39 23.84
CA GLN A 28 13.72 7.48 24.45
C GLN A 28 14.83 7.40 23.39
N ILE A 29 14.68 6.54 22.38
CA ILE A 29 15.59 6.47 21.21
C ILE A 29 15.65 7.82 20.48
N SER A 30 14.50 8.45 20.24
CA SER A 30 14.39 9.75 19.56
C SER A 30 14.99 10.91 20.39
N ILE A 31 14.96 10.82 21.72
CA ILE A 31 15.53 11.82 22.65
C ILE A 31 17.05 11.65 22.80
N ASN A 32 17.57 10.43 22.81
CA ASN A 32 19.01 10.17 22.96
C ASN A 32 19.85 10.65 21.75
N ASP A 33 19.24 10.77 20.56
CA ASP A 33 19.87 11.41 19.39
C ASP A 33 20.15 12.91 19.60
N HIS A 34 19.47 13.57 20.56
CA HIS A 34 19.77 14.94 20.96
C HIS A 34 20.87 15.04 22.03
N HIS A 35 21.12 13.98 22.81
CA HIS A 35 22.13 13.98 23.87
C HIS A 35 23.53 13.51 23.42
N HIS A 36 23.65 12.80 22.29
CA HIS A 36 24.96 12.42 21.74
C HIS A 36 25.61 13.48 20.84
N LEU A 37 24.99 14.64 20.66
CA LEU A 37 25.58 15.81 19.97
C LEU A 37 25.96 16.95 20.93
N SER A 38 25.82 16.79 22.24
CA SER A 38 26.17 17.82 23.22
C SER A 38 27.60 17.66 23.76
N HIS A 39 28.59 17.57 22.87
CA HIS A 39 29.99 17.93 23.17
C HIS A 39 30.64 18.49 21.90
N GLY A 40 30.29 19.73 21.57
CA GLY A 40 30.89 20.51 20.49
C GLY A 40 30.65 22.00 20.74
N ASP A 41 31.71 22.68 21.14
CA ASP A 41 32.03 24.13 21.16
C ASP A 41 30.88 25.17 21.08
N PRO A 42 30.70 26.06 22.10
CA PRO A 42 29.68 27.10 22.09
C PRO A 42 30.14 28.33 21.29
N SER A 43 30.19 28.21 19.98
CA SER A 43 30.26 29.38 19.10
C SER A 43 29.68 29.04 17.73
N LEU A 44 28.38 29.30 17.56
CA LEU A 44 27.70 29.60 16.28
C LEU A 44 26.20 29.77 16.59
N GLY A 45 25.82 30.97 17.03
CA GLY A 45 24.42 31.39 17.11
C GLY A 45 23.86 31.59 15.70
N GLY A 46 23.02 30.67 15.26
CA GLY A 46 22.18 30.82 14.07
C GLY A 46 20.89 31.57 14.38
N PRO A 47 20.28 32.28 13.39
CA PRO A 47 19.48 33.45 13.66
C PRO A 47 18.04 33.14 14.08
N SER A 48 17.57 33.93 15.04
CA SER A 48 16.18 34.11 15.39
C SER A 48 15.38 34.59 14.19
N ILE A 49 14.32 33.85 13.83
CA ILE A 49 13.36 34.26 12.79
C ILE A 49 12.43 35.32 13.40
N GLY A 50 12.95 36.55 13.41
CA GLY A 50 12.22 37.79 13.54
C GLY A 50 12.43 38.64 12.28
N SER A 51 11.35 39.22 11.78
CA SER A 51 11.25 40.24 10.73
C SER A 51 11.81 39.93 9.33
N ILE A 52 10.92 39.76 8.35
CA ILE A 52 10.79 40.72 7.23
C ILE A 52 9.29 41.01 7.06
N ILE A 53 8.91 42.22 7.46
CA ILE A 53 7.71 42.95 7.01
C ILE A 53 8.19 43.96 5.97
N ASN A 54 7.48 44.07 4.84
CA ASN A 54 7.30 45.27 4.00
C ASN A 54 6.11 44.94 3.07
N GLN A 55 4.87 45.41 3.33
CA GLN A 55 4.25 46.70 2.95
C GLN A 55 4.48 47.04 1.45
N HIS A 56 3.49 47.23 0.56
CA HIS A 56 2.15 47.81 0.66
C HIS A 56 1.17 47.24 -0.39
N GLY A 57 -0.15 47.28 -0.10
CA GLY A 57 -1.20 47.16 -1.13
C GLY A 57 -2.61 46.89 -0.58
N ALA A 58 -3.28 47.97 -0.14
CA ALA A 58 -4.73 48.20 -0.03
C ALA A 58 -5.67 47.16 0.62
N TYR A 59 -6.50 47.69 1.52
CA TYR A 59 -7.64 47.09 2.19
C TYR A 59 -8.58 46.32 1.24
N ASP A 60 -8.82 45.04 1.54
CA ASP A 60 -10.17 44.49 1.48
C ASP A 60 -10.39 43.41 2.56
N GLY A 61 -11.46 43.58 3.32
CA GLY A 61 -11.82 42.82 4.50
C GLY A 61 -12.51 41.51 4.17
N HIS A 62 -11.82 40.59 3.52
CA HIS A 62 -12.24 39.19 3.45
C HIS A 62 -11.25 38.30 4.20
N ARG A 63 -11.73 37.69 5.30
CA ARG A 63 -11.07 36.59 5.99
C ARG A 63 -10.85 35.43 5.00
N ASN A 64 -9.75 35.49 4.25
CA ASN A 64 -9.19 34.32 3.57
C ASN A 64 -8.73 33.36 4.67
N ARG A 65 -9.65 32.52 5.16
CA ARG A 65 -9.28 31.29 5.86
C ARG A 65 -8.45 30.48 4.88
N LEU A 66 -7.12 30.61 4.96
CA LEU A 66 -6.17 29.77 4.25
C LEU A 66 -6.65 28.31 4.38
N LYS A 67 -7.13 27.74 3.27
CA LYS A 67 -7.46 26.32 3.21
C LYS A 67 -6.12 25.59 3.24
N LEU A 68 -5.73 25.06 4.40
CA LEU A 68 -4.59 24.16 4.48
C LEU A 68 -5.04 22.79 3.93
N THR A 69 -4.72 22.53 2.68
CA THR A 69 -4.83 21.19 2.10
C THR A 69 -3.74 20.31 2.73
N TYR A 70 -4.10 19.12 3.18
CA TYR A 70 -3.15 18.16 3.72
C TYR A 70 -2.11 17.76 2.67
N ASN A 71 -0.83 17.68 3.06
CA ASN A 71 0.21 17.21 2.15
C ASN A 71 0.18 15.67 2.06
N THR A 72 -0.30 15.15 0.94
CA THR A 72 -0.43 13.71 0.66
C THR A 72 0.91 12.99 0.47
N GLN A 73 2.04 13.70 0.50
CA GLN A 73 3.37 13.07 0.52
C GLN A 73 3.73 12.55 1.92
N LEU A 74 3.25 13.20 2.99
CA LEU A 74 3.66 12.88 4.37
C LEU A 74 3.41 11.42 4.78
N PRO A 75 2.26 10.77 4.46
CA PRO A 75 2.06 9.38 4.87
C PRO A 75 3.06 8.41 4.25
N SER A 76 3.59 8.73 3.06
CA SER A 76 4.56 7.89 2.36
C SER A 76 5.97 7.96 2.92
N GLU A 77 6.27 9.00 3.70
CA GLU A 77 7.58 9.21 4.31
C GLU A 77 7.75 8.38 5.60
N HIS A 78 6.64 7.90 6.17
CA HIS A 78 6.60 7.15 7.43
C HIS A 78 7.36 7.86 8.56
N THR A 79 7.16 9.18 8.71
CA THR A 79 7.87 10.02 9.69
C THR A 79 7.62 9.63 11.15
N TYR A 80 6.53 8.91 11.43
CA TYR A 80 6.24 8.34 12.75
C TYR A 80 7.29 7.29 13.20
N LEU A 81 8.10 6.76 12.28
CA LEU A 81 9.21 5.85 12.60
C LEU A 81 10.48 6.57 13.07
N GLY A 82 10.50 7.91 13.07
CA GLY A 82 11.68 8.70 13.40
C GLY A 82 12.70 8.79 12.27
N LYS A 83 13.92 9.20 12.63
CA LYS A 83 15.03 9.37 11.69
C LYS A 83 15.70 8.01 11.44
N LEU A 84 15.91 7.67 10.17
CA LEU A 84 16.56 6.43 9.76
C LEU A 84 17.79 6.69 8.87
N GLU A 85 18.71 5.71 8.81
CA GLU A 85 19.90 5.78 7.97
C GLU A 85 19.64 5.16 6.61
N ARG A 86 20.05 5.85 5.54
CA ARG A 86 19.94 5.32 4.17
C ARG A 86 20.99 4.25 3.93
N VAL A 87 20.60 3.22 3.18
CA VAL A 87 21.49 2.13 2.80
C VAL A 87 21.62 2.02 1.29
N GLU A 88 22.69 1.36 0.85
CA GLU A 88 22.97 1.11 -0.56
C GLU A 88 21.91 0.18 -1.16
N ALA A 89 21.43 0.54 -2.36
CA ALA A 89 20.50 -0.26 -3.13
C ALA A 89 21.16 -1.57 -3.60
N LEU A 90 20.38 -2.64 -3.67
CA LEU A 90 20.85 -3.95 -4.11
C LEU A 90 20.36 -4.27 -5.52
N GLU A 91 21.20 -4.94 -6.30
CA GLU A 91 20.80 -5.48 -7.60
C GLU A 91 19.72 -6.56 -7.45
N ARG A 92 18.83 -6.62 -8.44
CA ARG A 92 17.78 -7.65 -8.50
C ARG A 92 18.41 -9.03 -8.71
N LEU A 93 17.78 -10.05 -8.12
CA LEU A 93 18.22 -11.43 -8.28
C LEU A 93 17.69 -12.03 -9.58
N GLU A 94 18.49 -12.92 -10.19
CA GLU A 94 18.12 -13.58 -11.44
C GLU A 94 16.87 -14.47 -11.30
N PRO A 95 15.89 -14.38 -12.21
CA PRO A 95 14.73 -15.26 -12.19
C PRO A 95 15.11 -16.75 -12.22
N GLY A 96 14.46 -17.56 -11.39
CA GLY A 96 14.70 -19.00 -11.28
C GLY A 96 15.85 -19.39 -10.35
N SER A 97 16.71 -18.44 -9.94
CA SER A 97 17.77 -18.67 -8.97
C SER A 97 17.22 -18.92 -7.55
N ILE A 98 18.01 -19.61 -6.71
CA ILE A 98 17.67 -19.93 -5.32
C ILE A 98 18.65 -19.22 -4.40
N HIS A 99 18.13 -18.52 -3.38
CA HIS A 99 18.92 -17.75 -2.43
C HIS A 99 18.47 -18.00 -1.00
N ARG A 100 19.40 -17.95 -0.06
CA ARG A 100 19.09 -17.98 1.38
C ARG A 100 19.02 -16.55 1.89
N ILE A 101 17.83 -16.08 2.26
CA ILE A 101 17.60 -14.70 2.73
C ILE A 101 16.88 -14.69 4.08
N PRO A 102 17.00 -13.62 4.88
CA PRO A 102 16.15 -13.44 6.04
C PRO A 102 14.69 -13.26 5.59
N VAL A 103 13.77 -13.94 6.26
CA VAL A 103 12.33 -13.84 5.99
C VAL A 103 11.54 -13.52 7.25
N SER A 104 10.43 -12.82 7.08
CA SER A 104 9.43 -12.52 8.10
C SER A 104 8.04 -12.89 7.61
N GLY A 105 7.21 -13.44 8.50
CA GLY A 105 5.79 -13.61 8.22
C GLY A 105 5.09 -12.27 7.97
N HIS A 106 4.13 -12.25 7.04
CA HIS A 106 3.24 -11.12 6.81
C HIS A 106 1.79 -11.61 6.66
N GLN A 107 0.88 -10.88 7.31
CA GLN A 107 -0.56 -11.14 7.37
C GLN A 107 -1.35 -10.83 6.08
N SER A 108 -0.74 -10.18 5.08
CA SER A 108 -1.42 -9.83 3.83
C SER A 108 -0.48 -9.97 2.64
N ILE A 109 -1.06 -10.08 1.45
CA ILE A 109 -0.32 -10.10 0.19
C ILE A 109 0.19 -8.70 -0.10
N VAL A 110 1.50 -8.59 -0.30
CA VAL A 110 2.21 -7.39 -0.73
C VAL A 110 2.67 -7.55 -2.17
N TYR A 111 2.36 -6.56 -3.00
CA TYR A 111 2.80 -6.51 -4.39
C TYR A 111 4.16 -5.81 -4.55
N PRO A 112 4.95 -6.20 -5.55
CA PRO A 112 6.09 -5.42 -6.01
C PRO A 112 5.75 -3.95 -6.25
N GLY A 113 6.63 -3.05 -5.80
CA GLY A 113 6.49 -1.60 -5.84
C GLY A 113 5.96 -0.98 -4.55
N GLU A 114 5.35 -1.77 -3.66
CA GLU A 114 4.82 -1.27 -2.39
C GLU A 114 5.92 -0.94 -1.37
N THR A 115 5.71 0.15 -0.62
CA THR A 115 6.54 0.50 0.53
C THR A 115 5.96 -0.15 1.78
N ILE A 116 6.77 -0.97 2.45
CA ILE A 116 6.37 -1.67 3.67
C ILE A 116 7.30 -1.23 4.83
N PRO A 117 6.78 -0.47 5.80
CA PRO A 117 7.48 -0.19 7.05
C PRO A 117 7.44 -1.42 7.96
N LEU A 118 8.56 -1.77 8.58
CA LEU A 118 8.67 -2.91 9.49
C LEU A 118 9.33 -2.46 10.79
N ILE A 119 8.81 -2.95 11.91
CA ILE A 119 9.48 -2.92 13.22
C ILE A 119 9.60 -4.37 13.66
N LEU A 120 10.83 -4.88 13.73
CA LEU A 120 11.13 -6.25 14.13
C LEU A 120 11.73 -6.21 15.54
N THR A 121 11.09 -6.86 16.50
CA THR A 121 11.56 -6.97 17.88
C THR A 121 12.18 -8.34 18.12
N ASN A 122 13.30 -8.37 18.84
CA ASN A 122 14.10 -9.58 19.08
C ASN A 122 14.41 -10.39 17.82
N PRO A 123 14.93 -9.77 16.73
CA PRO A 123 15.24 -10.52 15.54
C PRO A 123 16.37 -11.52 15.87
N LEU A 124 16.09 -12.82 15.77
CA LEU A 124 17.12 -13.87 15.73
C LEU A 124 17.96 -13.81 14.42
N LEU A 125 17.76 -12.77 13.63
CA LEU A 125 18.42 -12.53 12.36
C LEU A 125 19.63 -11.62 12.60
N GLU A 126 20.82 -12.14 12.32
CA GLU A 126 22.03 -11.34 12.25
C GLU A 126 22.07 -10.58 10.92
N PHE A 127 21.67 -9.31 10.93
CA PHE A 127 21.80 -8.41 9.78
C PHE A 127 23.23 -7.86 9.68
N ASP A 128 24.22 -8.73 9.44
CA ASP A 128 25.59 -8.31 9.19
C ASP A 128 25.94 -8.34 7.69
N GLY A 129 26.74 -7.38 7.23
CA GLY A 129 27.19 -7.26 5.84
C GLY A 129 26.20 -6.66 4.83
N LYS A 130 26.64 -6.51 3.56
CA LYS A 130 25.87 -5.86 2.48
C LYS A 130 24.59 -6.63 2.08
N ASP A 131 24.59 -7.95 2.21
CA ASP A 131 23.43 -8.81 1.90
C ASP A 131 22.28 -8.66 2.91
N SER A 132 22.51 -7.94 4.02
CA SER A 132 21.51 -7.64 5.04
C SER A 132 20.44 -6.63 4.57
N ASN A 133 20.64 -5.92 3.46
CA ASN A 133 19.66 -4.93 2.98
C ASN A 133 18.49 -5.57 2.20
N ARG A 134 18.25 -6.87 2.37
CA ARG A 134 17.16 -7.60 1.75
C ARG A 134 16.40 -8.41 2.80
N ILE A 135 15.07 -8.37 2.76
CA ILE A 135 14.21 -9.19 3.61
C ILE A 135 13.04 -9.74 2.80
N GLY A 136 12.71 -11.02 2.96
CA GLY A 136 11.53 -11.62 2.34
C GLY A 136 10.31 -11.53 3.26
N LEU A 137 9.16 -11.08 2.72
CA LEU A 137 7.88 -11.14 3.40
C LEU A 137 7.10 -12.36 2.92
N VAL A 138 6.74 -13.26 3.84
CA VAL A 138 6.12 -14.56 3.54
C VAL A 138 4.64 -14.57 3.90
N PHE A 139 3.79 -15.01 2.97
CA PHE A 139 2.33 -14.97 3.09
C PHE A 139 1.75 -16.31 3.55
N TRP A 140 1.99 -16.70 4.81
CA TRP A 140 1.59 -18.00 5.37
C TRP A 140 0.10 -18.30 5.29
N GLU A 141 -0.73 -17.27 5.45
CA GLU A 141 -2.19 -17.40 5.43
C GLU A 141 -2.75 -17.60 4.01
N PHE A 142 -1.90 -17.49 2.99
CA PHE A 142 -2.28 -17.57 1.59
C PHE A 142 -1.46 -18.64 0.84
N PRO A 143 -1.58 -19.94 1.19
CA PRO A 143 -0.98 -21.00 0.39
C PRO A 143 -1.70 -21.12 -0.96
N PHE A 144 -0.95 -21.42 -2.03
CA PHE A 144 -1.52 -21.67 -3.35
C PHE A 144 -0.93 -22.93 -3.97
N LYS A 145 -1.81 -23.86 -4.34
CA LYS A 145 -1.41 -25.20 -4.82
C LYS A 145 -0.38 -25.87 -3.88
N LYS A 146 -0.61 -25.75 -2.55
CA LYS A 146 0.26 -26.24 -1.47
C LYS A 146 1.66 -25.61 -1.38
N ARG A 147 1.90 -24.50 -2.09
CA ARG A 147 3.15 -23.74 -2.07
C ARG A 147 2.97 -22.44 -1.30
N ILE A 148 4.05 -21.97 -0.69
CA ILE A 148 4.12 -20.72 0.06
C ILE A 148 4.91 -19.71 -0.75
N PHE A 149 4.39 -18.48 -0.82
CA PHE A 149 4.96 -17.42 -1.62
C PHE A 149 5.24 -16.20 -0.76
N GLY A 150 6.02 -15.29 -1.32
CA GLY A 150 6.34 -14.04 -0.69
C GLY A 150 6.90 -13.03 -1.67
N VAL A 151 7.28 -11.88 -1.13
CA VAL A 151 7.94 -10.82 -1.89
C VAL A 151 9.25 -10.43 -1.21
N ILE A 152 10.30 -10.30 -2.02
CA ILE A 152 11.57 -9.74 -1.61
C ILE A 152 11.38 -8.24 -1.48
N CYS A 153 11.69 -7.72 -0.32
CA CYS A 153 11.76 -6.31 -0.03
C CYS A 153 13.22 -5.87 0.06
N GLU A 154 13.55 -4.82 -0.67
CA GLU A 154 14.79 -4.08 -0.54
C GLU A 154 14.64 -3.10 0.62
N VAL A 155 15.58 -3.13 1.56
CA VAL A 155 15.70 -2.15 2.63
C VAL A 155 16.41 -0.93 2.06
N TYR A 156 15.80 0.26 2.17
CA TYR A 156 16.42 1.51 1.69
C TYR A 156 16.72 2.48 2.82
N GLU A 157 16.05 2.36 3.96
CA GLU A 157 16.36 3.06 5.20
C GLU A 157 16.23 2.09 6.38
N LYS A 158 17.20 2.09 7.31
CA LYS A 158 17.15 1.26 8.52
C LYS A 158 17.77 1.94 9.73
N VAL A 159 17.34 1.52 10.91
CA VAL A 159 18.02 1.73 12.19
C VAL A 159 17.96 0.42 12.96
N ILE A 160 19.10 0.02 13.53
CA ILE A 160 19.23 -1.16 14.37
C ILE A 160 19.73 -0.65 15.72
N ARG A 161 18.95 -0.83 16.78
CA ARG A 161 19.33 -0.48 18.15
C ARG A 161 18.89 -1.58 19.10
N ASP A 162 19.81 -2.04 19.94
CA ASP A 162 19.61 -3.12 20.89
C ASP A 162 19.02 -4.39 20.23
N SER A 163 17.72 -4.62 20.41
CA SER A 163 16.97 -5.76 19.85
C SER A 163 15.78 -5.30 18.99
N ILE A 164 15.77 -4.04 18.54
CA ILE A 164 14.73 -3.50 17.66
C ILE A 164 15.36 -3.06 16.34
N MET A 165 14.74 -3.52 15.26
CA MET A 165 15.10 -3.16 13.91
C MET A 165 13.93 -2.44 13.25
N ILE A 166 14.16 -1.18 12.85
CA ILE A 166 13.18 -0.38 12.13
C ILE A 166 13.64 -0.30 10.69
N LEU A 167 12.82 -0.81 9.77
CA LEU A 167 13.12 -0.85 8.35
C LEU A 167 12.05 -0.09 7.57
N LYS A 168 12.47 0.73 6.62
CA LYS A 168 11.63 1.08 5.49
C LYS A 168 12.10 0.28 4.29
N THR A 169 11.15 -0.45 3.71
CA THR A 169 11.44 -1.38 2.65
C THR A 169 10.56 -1.13 1.45
N LYS A 170 11.03 -1.54 0.26
CA LYS A 170 10.28 -1.53 -0.97
C LYS A 170 10.21 -2.94 -1.54
N ALA A 171 9.02 -3.46 -1.72
CA ALA A 171 8.78 -4.74 -2.37
C ALA A 171 9.27 -4.70 -3.82
N GLN A 172 9.98 -5.74 -4.27
CA GLN A 172 10.61 -5.76 -5.59
C GLN A 172 10.31 -7.02 -6.42
N GLN A 173 10.57 -8.22 -5.87
CA GLN A 173 10.52 -9.46 -6.65
C GLN A 173 9.70 -10.51 -5.92
N ARG A 174 8.85 -11.23 -6.64
CA ARG A 174 8.11 -12.37 -6.06
C ARG A 174 9.04 -13.56 -5.91
N PHE A 175 8.80 -14.36 -4.87
CA PHE A 175 9.48 -15.62 -4.66
C PHE A 175 8.51 -16.71 -4.23
N GLU A 176 8.95 -17.95 -4.44
CA GLU A 176 8.37 -19.15 -3.85
C GLU A 176 9.33 -19.68 -2.77
N LEU A 177 8.80 -20.07 -1.60
CA LEU A 177 9.59 -20.67 -0.54
C LEU A 177 10.02 -22.09 -0.97
N VAL A 178 11.31 -22.40 -0.88
CA VAL A 178 11.82 -23.75 -1.14
C VAL A 178 11.63 -24.58 0.14
N PRO A 179 10.87 -25.70 0.10
CA PRO A 179 10.71 -26.58 1.25
C PRO A 179 12.08 -27.14 1.70
N GLN A 180 12.36 -27.11 3.00
CA GLN A 180 13.54 -27.79 3.56
C GLN A 180 13.27 -29.29 3.71
N GLU A 181 14.32 -30.11 3.53
CA GLU A 181 14.26 -31.57 3.56
C GLU A 181 13.79 -32.14 4.91
N ASP A 182 14.04 -31.42 6.00
CA ASP A 182 13.69 -31.81 7.37
C ASP A 182 12.22 -31.53 7.75
N GLY A 183 11.49 -30.79 6.91
CA GLY A 183 10.12 -30.36 7.19
C GLY A 183 9.94 -29.47 8.43
N ALA A 184 11.04 -29.05 9.09
CA ALA A 184 11.01 -28.55 10.46
C ALA A 184 10.55 -27.08 10.56
N LEU A 185 10.77 -26.28 9.52
CA LEU A 185 10.42 -24.85 9.54
C LEU A 185 9.00 -24.50 9.06
N THR A 186 8.20 -25.47 8.63
CA THR A 186 6.82 -25.18 8.15
C THR A 186 5.73 -25.25 9.22
N ARG A 187 6.00 -25.84 10.41
CA ARG A 187 4.95 -26.06 11.43
C ARG A 187 5.10 -25.21 12.70
N SER A 188 6.31 -24.97 13.19
CA SER A 188 6.54 -24.26 14.47
C SER A 188 6.41 -22.73 14.37
N VAL A 189 6.71 -22.18 13.19
CA VAL A 189 6.67 -20.74 12.87
C VAL A 189 5.24 -20.19 12.71
N GLN A 190 4.26 -21.07 12.51
CA GLN A 190 2.86 -20.69 12.27
C GLN A 190 2.19 -19.99 13.46
N ARG A 191 2.77 -20.06 14.67
CA ARG A 191 2.02 -19.72 15.88
C ARG A 191 1.70 -18.23 16.06
N GLU A 192 2.46 -17.29 15.47
CA GLU A 192 2.19 -15.86 15.68
C GLU A 192 2.51 -14.92 14.49
N GLY A 193 2.90 -15.46 13.33
CA GLY A 193 3.18 -14.64 12.13
C GLY A 193 4.38 -13.68 12.26
N ARG A 194 5.17 -13.82 13.33
CA ARG A 194 6.33 -12.98 13.67
C ARG A 194 7.66 -13.74 13.69
N ALA A 195 7.71 -14.96 13.15
CA ALA A 195 8.99 -15.64 13.10
C ALA A 195 9.91 -14.97 12.08
N HIS A 196 11.12 -14.71 12.52
CA HIS A 196 12.20 -14.14 11.74
C HIS A 196 13.29 -15.21 11.63
N TYR A 197 13.56 -15.68 10.42
CA TYR A 197 14.54 -16.76 10.20
C TYR A 197 15.06 -16.74 8.76
N TYR A 198 16.14 -17.45 8.48
CA TYR A 198 16.64 -17.58 7.12
C TYR A 198 15.95 -18.71 6.38
N ALA A 199 15.48 -18.44 5.16
CA ALA A 199 14.87 -19.45 4.30
C ALA A 199 15.46 -19.43 2.90
N GLN A 200 15.43 -20.59 2.23
CA GLN A 200 15.72 -20.68 0.82
C GLN A 200 14.48 -20.25 0.03
N VAL A 201 14.68 -19.33 -0.91
CA VAL A 201 13.63 -18.78 -1.76
C VAL A 201 14.04 -18.90 -3.21
N LYS A 202 13.08 -19.28 -4.07
CA LYS A 202 13.26 -19.31 -5.53
C LYS A 202 12.63 -18.07 -6.15
N ILE A 203 13.41 -17.32 -6.92
CA ILE A 203 12.94 -16.10 -7.58
C ILE A 203 11.99 -16.43 -8.72
N LEU A 204 10.83 -15.77 -8.76
CA LEU A 204 9.83 -15.98 -9.79
C LEU A 204 10.03 -14.98 -10.96
N PRO A 205 9.87 -15.44 -12.21
CA PRO A 205 9.95 -14.55 -13.37
C PRO A 205 8.69 -13.69 -13.52
N GLU A 206 8.86 -12.52 -14.13
CA GLU A 206 7.78 -11.69 -14.67
C GLU A 206 7.81 -11.79 -16.19
N VAL A 207 6.75 -12.34 -16.77
CA VAL A 207 6.63 -12.61 -18.21
C VAL A 207 5.92 -11.43 -18.87
N LEU A 208 6.68 -10.69 -19.67
CA LEU A 208 6.16 -9.66 -20.57
C LEU A 208 6.15 -10.20 -21.99
N LEU A 209 4.95 -10.40 -22.54
CA LEU A 209 4.78 -10.80 -23.93
C LEU A 209 4.57 -9.55 -24.81
N PRO A 210 5.14 -9.51 -26.02
CA PRO A 210 4.85 -8.46 -26.98
C PRO A 210 3.39 -8.54 -27.47
N ASP A 211 2.93 -7.50 -28.16
CA ASP A 211 1.61 -7.53 -28.79
C ASP A 211 1.58 -8.66 -29.85
N PRO A 212 0.53 -9.51 -29.87
CA PRO A 212 0.45 -10.65 -30.79
C PRO A 212 0.56 -10.26 -32.28
N LEU A 213 0.19 -9.02 -32.62
CA LEU A 213 0.25 -8.50 -33.99
C LEU A 213 1.56 -7.78 -34.32
N THR A 214 2.49 -7.61 -33.37
CA THR A 214 3.77 -6.92 -33.60
C THR A 214 4.56 -7.53 -34.76
N ASN A 215 4.59 -8.86 -34.89
CA ASN A 215 5.33 -9.56 -35.95
C ASN A 215 4.69 -9.42 -37.35
N TYR A 216 3.43 -9.01 -37.43
CA TYR A 216 2.69 -8.82 -38.68
C TYR A 216 2.76 -7.37 -39.18
N CYS A 217 3.20 -6.42 -38.34
CA CYS A 217 3.44 -5.05 -38.75
C CYS A 217 4.71 -4.98 -39.59
N MET A 218 4.58 -4.75 -40.91
CA MET A 218 5.74 -4.60 -41.79
C MET A 218 6.60 -3.39 -41.38
N ASN A 219 7.92 -3.56 -41.38
CA ASN A 219 8.93 -2.57 -40.95
C ASN A 219 8.94 -1.23 -41.70
N ASN A 220 8.09 -1.04 -42.72
CA ASN A 220 8.12 0.10 -43.64
C ASN A 220 6.92 1.06 -43.56
N THR A 221 6.01 0.92 -42.59
CA THR A 221 4.93 1.92 -42.43
C THR A 221 5.32 2.99 -41.40
N PRO A 222 5.25 4.30 -41.72
CA PRO A 222 5.60 5.35 -40.78
C PRO A 222 4.66 5.28 -39.57
N LYS A 223 5.26 5.28 -38.37
CA LYS A 223 4.67 4.99 -37.05
C LYS A 223 3.49 5.88 -36.60
N ILE A 224 2.93 6.73 -37.45
CA ILE A 224 1.97 7.78 -37.06
C ILE A 224 0.63 7.69 -37.81
N ASN A 225 0.53 6.96 -38.94
CA ASN A 225 -0.73 6.91 -39.67
C ASN A 225 -1.60 5.70 -39.23
N ASN A 226 -2.55 5.99 -38.32
CA ASN A 226 -3.64 5.13 -37.85
C ASN A 226 -3.24 3.74 -37.32
N LEU A 227 -2.82 3.68 -36.05
CA LEU A 227 -2.59 2.44 -35.28
C LEU A 227 -3.74 1.43 -35.45
N ALA A 228 -4.98 1.90 -35.43
CA ALA A 228 -6.17 1.06 -35.61
C ALA A 228 -6.24 0.39 -37.00
N ARG A 229 -5.85 1.11 -38.06
CA ARG A 229 -5.81 0.60 -39.44
C ARG A 229 -4.68 -0.42 -39.60
N ASN A 230 -3.51 -0.14 -39.03
CA ASN A 230 -2.37 -1.06 -39.08
C ASN A 230 -2.67 -2.36 -38.34
N ARG A 231 -3.33 -2.29 -37.17
CA ARG A 231 -3.80 -3.48 -36.44
C ARG A 231 -4.84 -4.27 -37.23
N LEU A 232 -5.75 -3.60 -37.93
CA LEU A 232 -6.74 -4.28 -38.77
C LEU A 232 -6.07 -5.05 -39.92
N MET A 233 -5.13 -4.41 -40.62
CA MET A 233 -4.37 -5.05 -41.70
C MET A 233 -3.53 -6.23 -41.18
N ALA A 234 -2.85 -6.06 -40.04
CA ALA A 234 -2.08 -7.12 -39.39
C ALA A 234 -2.97 -8.31 -39.00
N ALA A 235 -4.17 -8.06 -38.47
CA ALA A 235 -5.12 -9.11 -38.13
C ALA A 235 -5.67 -9.81 -39.38
N GLN A 236 -5.95 -9.09 -40.47
CA GLN A 236 -6.40 -9.68 -41.74
C GLN A 236 -5.34 -10.62 -42.36
N SER A 237 -4.06 -10.34 -42.12
CA SER A 237 -2.94 -11.19 -42.56
C SER A 237 -2.60 -12.31 -41.57
N SER A 238 -3.43 -12.51 -40.54
CA SER A 238 -3.22 -13.50 -39.48
C SER A 238 -4.36 -14.52 -39.42
N VAL A 239 -4.27 -15.49 -38.52
CA VAL A 239 -5.23 -16.61 -38.44
C VAL A 239 -6.60 -16.18 -37.89
N TRP A 240 -6.63 -15.19 -36.98
CA TRP A 240 -7.85 -14.83 -36.26
C TRP A 240 -8.40 -13.46 -36.68
N PRO A 241 -9.71 -13.22 -36.54
CA PRO A 241 -10.27 -11.87 -36.72
C PRO A 241 -9.70 -10.88 -35.69
N LYS A 242 -9.69 -9.57 -36.05
CA LYS A 242 -9.15 -8.49 -35.19
C LYS A 242 -9.68 -8.51 -33.76
N PHE A 243 -10.98 -8.77 -33.57
CA PHE A 243 -11.60 -8.76 -32.24
C PHE A 243 -10.98 -9.78 -31.28
N VAL A 244 -10.45 -10.90 -31.78
CA VAL A 244 -9.76 -11.91 -30.96
C VAL A 244 -8.48 -11.33 -30.40
N TYR A 245 -7.68 -10.64 -31.21
CA TYR A 245 -6.46 -9.97 -30.75
C TYR A 245 -6.76 -8.78 -29.83
N ASP A 246 -7.87 -8.08 -30.05
CA ASP A 246 -8.27 -6.96 -29.20
C ASP A 246 -8.59 -7.42 -27.76
N GLN A 247 -9.00 -8.67 -27.53
CA GLN A 247 -9.20 -9.23 -26.18
C GLN A 247 -7.89 -9.33 -25.37
N TYR A 248 -6.74 -9.30 -26.03
CA TYR A 248 -5.40 -9.36 -25.41
C TYR A 248 -4.72 -7.99 -25.37
N CYS A 249 -5.50 -6.92 -25.54
CA CYS A 249 -5.00 -5.55 -25.59
C CYS A 249 -5.14 -4.86 -24.22
N SER A 250 -4.07 -4.28 -23.70
CA SER A 250 -4.09 -3.57 -22.41
C SER A 250 -4.69 -2.15 -22.48
N HIS A 251 -5.03 -1.65 -23.67
CA HIS A 251 -5.47 -0.26 -23.87
C HIS A 251 -6.78 0.06 -23.14
N GLU A 252 -7.74 -0.87 -23.11
CA GLU A 252 -9.01 -0.66 -22.42
C GLU A 252 -8.79 -0.47 -20.91
N VAL A 253 -7.92 -1.30 -20.33
CA VAL A 253 -7.53 -1.23 -18.91
C VAL A 253 -6.97 0.13 -18.57
N LEU A 254 -6.06 0.64 -19.41
CA LEU A 254 -5.44 1.96 -19.22
C LEU A 254 -6.45 3.10 -19.34
N ASN A 255 -7.46 2.98 -20.21
CA ASN A 255 -8.51 3.99 -20.33
C ASN A 255 -9.45 3.99 -19.12
N LYS A 256 -9.90 2.81 -18.66
CA LYS A 256 -10.71 2.69 -17.43
C LYS A 256 -9.92 3.18 -16.21
N MET A 257 -8.63 2.84 -16.14
CA MET A 257 -7.70 3.31 -15.12
C MET A 257 -7.61 4.83 -15.09
N LYS A 258 -7.36 5.51 -16.23
CA LYS A 258 -7.25 6.98 -16.25
C LYS A 258 -8.47 7.64 -15.60
N ARG A 259 -9.67 7.19 -15.95
CA ARG A 259 -10.92 7.68 -15.33
C ARG A 259 -10.99 7.40 -13.83
N PHE A 260 -10.54 6.22 -13.39
CA PHE A 260 -10.47 5.87 -11.98
C PHE A 260 -9.51 6.76 -11.19
N LEU A 261 -8.35 7.07 -11.77
CA LEU A 261 -7.36 7.92 -11.11
C LEU A 261 -7.75 9.38 -11.05
N GLU A 262 -8.40 9.88 -12.11
CA GLU A 262 -9.03 11.20 -12.11
C GLU A 262 -10.06 11.31 -10.99
N PHE A 263 -10.90 10.28 -10.81
CA PHE A 263 -11.86 10.21 -9.69
C PHE A 263 -11.17 10.29 -8.32
N LEU A 264 -10.03 9.60 -8.15
CA LEU A 264 -9.30 9.56 -6.88
C LEU A 264 -8.27 10.69 -6.69
N GLN A 265 -8.07 11.54 -7.70
CA GLN A 265 -7.06 12.59 -7.74
C GLN A 265 -5.63 12.06 -7.51
N ILE A 266 -5.32 10.90 -8.10
CA ILE A 266 -3.99 10.28 -8.02
C ILE A 266 -3.21 10.63 -9.30
N GLU A 267 -2.13 11.40 -9.13
CA GLU A 267 -1.27 11.82 -10.23
C GLU A 267 -0.04 10.91 -10.41
N SER A 268 0.36 10.21 -9.33
CA SER A 268 1.57 9.38 -9.31
C SER A 268 1.29 7.97 -9.81
N VAL A 269 1.61 7.72 -11.08
CA VAL A 269 1.46 6.42 -11.72
C VAL A 269 2.79 5.97 -12.34
N PRO A 270 3.27 4.75 -12.08
CA PRO A 270 4.44 4.21 -12.75
C PRO A 270 4.09 3.73 -14.16
N THR A 271 4.02 4.62 -15.13
CA THR A 271 3.65 4.27 -16.53
C THR A 271 4.82 3.74 -17.37
N ALA A 272 6.07 3.94 -16.92
CA ALA A 272 7.26 3.59 -17.69
C ALA A 272 7.56 2.08 -17.71
N ASP A 273 7.22 1.36 -16.64
CA ASP A 273 7.44 -0.08 -16.50
C ASP A 273 6.09 -0.81 -16.43
N PRO A 274 5.69 -1.58 -17.45
CA PRO A 274 4.43 -2.33 -17.48
C PRO A 274 4.27 -3.32 -16.32
N VAL A 275 5.36 -3.89 -15.82
CA VAL A 275 5.34 -4.82 -14.67
C VAL A 275 4.91 -4.04 -13.44
N MET A 276 5.62 -2.94 -13.13
CA MET A 276 5.29 -2.09 -11.98
C MET A 276 3.91 -1.46 -12.11
N LEU A 277 3.49 -1.07 -13.31
CA LEU A 277 2.14 -0.57 -13.58
C LEU A 277 1.08 -1.60 -13.19
N SER A 278 1.25 -2.86 -13.63
CA SER A 278 0.27 -3.92 -13.37
C SER A 278 0.12 -4.24 -11.87
N PHE A 279 1.21 -4.19 -11.10
CA PHE A 279 1.18 -4.37 -9.64
C PHE A 279 0.62 -3.15 -8.92
N TRP A 280 1.01 -1.95 -9.35
CA TRP A 280 0.48 -0.71 -8.81
C TRP A 280 -1.04 -0.63 -8.97
N LEU A 281 -1.56 -1.12 -10.10
CA LEU A 281 -2.99 -1.26 -10.33
C LEU A 281 -3.60 -2.26 -9.35
N ALA A 282 -3.06 -3.48 -9.26
CA ALA A 282 -3.53 -4.50 -8.33
C ALA A 282 -3.62 -4.01 -6.87
N LYS A 283 -2.70 -3.14 -6.45
CA LYS A 283 -2.71 -2.53 -5.12
C LYS A 283 -3.82 -1.48 -4.91
N ASN A 284 -4.04 -0.63 -5.91
CA ASN A 284 -4.92 0.55 -5.76
C ASN A 284 -6.38 0.28 -6.06
N PHE A 285 -6.70 -0.90 -6.59
CA PHE A 285 -8.09 -1.31 -6.77
C PHE A 285 -8.64 -2.01 -5.52
N PRO A 286 -9.92 -1.76 -5.19
CA PRO A 286 -10.59 -2.47 -4.13
C PRO A 286 -10.91 -3.88 -4.62
N LEU A 287 -10.05 -4.81 -4.23
CA LEU A 287 -10.11 -6.22 -4.64
C LEU A 287 -10.48 -7.10 -3.45
N SER A 288 -11.16 -8.20 -3.72
CA SER A 288 -11.35 -9.24 -2.71
C SER A 288 -10.03 -9.95 -2.40
N ASP A 289 -9.94 -10.63 -1.25
CA ASP A 289 -8.75 -11.42 -0.89
C ASP A 289 -8.44 -12.48 -1.96
N THR A 290 -9.47 -13.06 -2.58
CA THR A 290 -9.35 -14.05 -3.67
C THR A 290 -8.75 -13.43 -4.92
N ASP A 291 -9.24 -12.26 -5.33
CA ASP A 291 -8.76 -11.57 -6.53
C ASP A 291 -7.32 -11.09 -6.34
N ARG A 292 -7.00 -10.56 -5.14
CA ARG A 292 -5.63 -10.16 -4.80
C ARG A 292 -4.66 -11.33 -4.91
N LYS A 293 -5.10 -12.48 -4.40
CA LYS A 293 -4.35 -13.73 -4.46
C LYS A 293 -4.09 -14.17 -5.90
N GLU A 294 -5.11 -14.14 -6.76
CA GLU A 294 -4.98 -14.50 -8.17
C GLU A 294 -4.02 -13.57 -8.95
N LEU A 295 -4.12 -12.25 -8.73
CA LEU A 295 -3.23 -11.26 -9.36
C LEU A 295 -1.77 -11.45 -8.94
N PHE A 296 -1.53 -11.81 -7.67
CA PHE A 296 -0.17 -12.00 -7.16
C PHE A 296 0.52 -13.23 -7.78
N TYR A 297 -0.17 -14.36 -7.95
CA TYR A 297 0.46 -15.58 -8.49
C TYR A 297 0.65 -15.56 -9.99
N THR A 298 -0.18 -14.79 -10.69
CA THR A 298 -0.03 -14.57 -12.13
C THR A 298 1.36 -14.03 -12.43
N ASN A 299 2.11 -14.69 -13.30
CA ASN A 299 3.44 -14.25 -13.76
C ASN A 299 3.40 -13.44 -15.05
N SER A 300 2.28 -13.50 -15.79
CA SER A 300 2.07 -12.75 -17.03
C SER A 300 1.52 -11.36 -16.72
N VAL A 301 2.24 -10.32 -17.15
CA VAL A 301 1.78 -8.93 -17.03
C VAL A 301 0.44 -8.74 -17.72
N LEU A 302 0.28 -9.31 -18.92
CA LEU A 302 -0.95 -9.21 -19.70
C LEU A 302 -2.14 -9.83 -18.96
N THR A 303 -1.97 -11.05 -18.44
CA THR A 303 -3.04 -11.72 -17.69
C THR A 303 -3.44 -10.91 -16.45
N ARG A 304 -2.46 -10.34 -15.73
CA ARG A 304 -2.70 -9.46 -14.58
C ARG A 304 -3.50 -8.22 -14.98
N MET A 305 -3.14 -7.59 -16.10
CA MET A 305 -3.86 -6.42 -16.63
C MET A 305 -5.31 -6.77 -17.04
N LEU A 306 -5.54 -7.91 -17.70
CA LEU A 306 -6.87 -8.34 -18.11
C LEU A 306 -7.77 -8.69 -16.91
N LEU A 307 -7.21 -9.32 -15.87
CA LEU A 307 -7.93 -9.55 -14.61
C LEU A 307 -8.34 -8.22 -13.97
N VAL A 308 -7.40 -7.28 -13.84
CA VAL A 308 -7.70 -5.92 -13.35
C VAL A 308 -8.81 -5.24 -14.18
N ASN A 309 -8.79 -5.38 -15.51
CA ASN A 309 -9.83 -4.83 -16.38
C ASN A 309 -11.22 -5.35 -16.05
N SER A 310 -11.33 -6.64 -15.74
CA SER A 310 -12.60 -7.27 -15.41
C SER A 310 -13.15 -6.77 -14.07
N PHE A 311 -12.28 -6.48 -13.11
CA PHE A 311 -12.67 -5.94 -11.80
C PHE A 311 -13.14 -4.47 -11.88
N LEU A 312 -12.61 -3.73 -12.85
CA LEU A 312 -13.01 -2.34 -13.13
C LEU A 312 -14.46 -2.19 -13.64
N ASP A 313 -15.13 -3.28 -14.01
CA ASP A 313 -16.52 -3.24 -14.49
C ASP A 313 -17.56 -3.23 -13.35
N TYR A 314 -17.12 -3.38 -12.10
CA TYR A 314 -18.00 -3.49 -10.94
C TYR A 314 -17.77 -2.37 -9.93
N THR A 315 -18.85 -1.86 -9.37
CA THR A 315 -18.78 -1.08 -8.13
C THR A 315 -18.59 -2.00 -6.93
N CYS A 316 -17.93 -1.53 -5.88
CA CYS A 316 -17.72 -2.33 -4.68
C CYS A 316 -18.21 -1.65 -3.39
N SER A 317 -18.30 -2.43 -2.33
CA SER A 317 -18.51 -1.95 -0.97
C SER A 317 -17.55 -2.61 0.01
N CYS A 318 -17.16 -1.87 1.04
CA CYS A 318 -16.33 -2.37 2.13
C CYS A 318 -17.24 -2.90 3.23
N CYS A 319 -17.08 -4.16 3.62
CA CYS A 319 -17.91 -4.84 4.61
C CYS A 319 -17.04 -5.35 5.77
N CYS A 320 -17.62 -5.44 6.98
CA CYS A 320 -16.93 -6.07 8.10
C CYS A 320 -16.76 -7.57 7.84
N LYS A 321 -15.52 -8.06 7.84
CA LYS A 321 -15.21 -9.47 7.55
C LYS A 321 -15.84 -10.47 8.54
N LYS A 322 -16.17 -10.02 9.76
CA LYS A 322 -16.79 -10.85 10.81
C LYS A 322 -18.31 -11.03 10.67
N CYS A 323 -19.04 -10.00 10.22
CA CYS A 323 -20.51 -10.01 10.21
C CYS A 323 -21.16 -9.53 8.91
N ASN A 324 -20.35 -9.26 7.88
CA ASN A 324 -20.75 -8.77 6.56
C ASN A 324 -21.53 -7.44 6.55
N ARG A 325 -21.59 -6.73 7.68
CA ARG A 325 -22.22 -5.40 7.73
C ARG A 325 -21.43 -4.43 6.84
N ARG A 326 -22.11 -3.77 5.90
CA ARG A 326 -21.54 -2.71 5.06
C ARG A 326 -21.02 -1.56 5.92
N ILE A 327 -19.77 -1.17 5.70
CA ILE A 327 -19.03 -0.13 6.46
C ILE A 327 -18.82 1.12 5.60
N ALA A 328 -18.44 0.97 4.33
CA ALA A 328 -18.23 2.12 3.43
C ALA A 328 -18.56 1.74 1.98
N ASN A 329 -18.87 2.75 1.17
CA ASN A 329 -19.11 2.57 -0.26
C ASN A 329 -17.86 2.96 -1.06
N TYR A 330 -17.72 2.41 -2.26
CA TYR A 330 -16.67 2.78 -3.20
C TYR A 330 -16.56 4.29 -3.44
N ALA A 331 -17.68 4.98 -3.54
CA ALA A 331 -17.72 6.43 -3.78
C ALA A 331 -17.10 7.27 -2.62
N ASP A 332 -16.91 6.68 -1.45
CA ASP A 332 -16.29 7.35 -0.30
C ASP A 332 -14.75 7.17 -0.29
N MET A 333 -14.19 6.32 -1.15
CA MET A 333 -12.73 6.10 -1.24
C MET A 333 -12.02 7.35 -1.74
N PHE A 334 -10.85 7.63 -1.18
CA PHE A 334 -10.00 8.73 -1.62
C PHE A 334 -8.54 8.45 -1.26
N ALA A 335 -7.61 9.12 -1.94
CA ALA A 335 -6.19 8.98 -1.68
C ALA A 335 -5.71 9.99 -0.63
N MET A 336 -5.39 9.50 0.58
CA MET A 336 -4.72 10.31 1.60
C MET A 336 -3.18 10.34 1.41
N SER A 337 -2.66 9.46 0.54
CA SER A 337 -1.25 9.35 0.19
C SER A 337 -1.07 9.45 -1.33
N LYS A 338 0.07 9.98 -1.80
CA LYS A 338 0.40 10.01 -3.23
C LYS A 338 0.44 8.62 -3.89
N HIS A 339 0.65 7.57 -3.09
CA HIS A 339 0.68 6.17 -3.56
C HIS A 339 -0.72 5.53 -3.66
N GLY A 340 -1.76 6.31 -3.40
CA GLY A 340 -3.16 6.02 -3.68
C GLY A 340 -4.04 5.83 -2.44
N VAL A 341 -5.09 5.04 -2.60
CA VAL A 341 -6.19 4.91 -1.62
C VAL A 341 -5.85 4.04 -0.42
N SER A 342 -4.83 3.19 -0.54
CA SER A 342 -4.33 2.33 0.52
C SER A 342 -2.85 2.58 0.80
N GLY A 343 -2.45 2.39 2.04
CA GLY A 343 -1.06 2.41 2.47
C GLY A 343 -0.81 1.41 3.60
N SER A 344 0.42 0.92 3.68
CA SER A 344 0.87 0.01 4.74
C SER A 344 1.55 0.81 5.84
N TYR A 345 1.12 0.61 7.08
CA TYR A 345 1.64 1.34 8.23
C TYR A 345 1.93 0.38 9.38
N CYS A 346 3.05 0.59 10.05
CA CYS A 346 3.46 -0.24 11.17
C CYS A 346 2.99 0.43 12.47
N ASN A 347 2.39 -0.32 13.38
CA ASN A 347 2.15 0.15 14.74
C ASN A 347 3.40 -0.08 15.61
N PRO A 348 3.47 0.48 16.84
CA PRO A 348 4.67 0.38 17.68
C PRO A 348 5.08 -1.08 18.00
N SER A 349 4.11 -1.99 18.12
CA SER A 349 4.30 -3.44 18.32
C SER A 349 4.79 -4.19 17.07
N GLY A 350 5.06 -3.52 15.96
CA GLY A 350 5.52 -4.16 14.74
C GLY A 350 4.42 -4.77 13.86
N PHE A 351 3.14 -4.55 14.16
CA PHE A 351 2.06 -4.99 13.29
C PHE A 351 1.88 -4.04 12.11
N VAL A 352 1.98 -4.59 10.90
CA VAL A 352 1.76 -3.86 9.66
C VAL A 352 0.28 -3.95 9.28
N HIS A 353 -0.35 -2.80 9.13
CA HIS A 353 -1.75 -2.66 8.72
C HIS A 353 -1.84 -1.97 7.36
N GLU A 354 -2.35 -2.70 6.36
CA GLU A 354 -2.85 -2.09 5.14
C GLU A 354 -4.15 -1.34 5.46
N THR A 355 -4.14 -0.04 5.21
CA THR A 355 -5.19 0.88 5.61
C THR A 355 -5.76 1.58 4.38
N LEU A 356 -7.03 1.31 4.07
CA LEU A 356 -7.80 1.96 3.01
C LEU A 356 -8.47 3.23 3.52
N THR A 357 -8.26 4.37 2.85
CA THR A 357 -8.82 5.66 3.28
C THR A 357 -10.16 5.97 2.64
N VAL A 358 -11.16 6.27 3.48
CA VAL A 358 -12.51 6.67 3.07
C VAL A 358 -12.95 7.96 3.78
N TYR A 359 -13.63 8.86 3.07
CA TYR A 359 -14.15 10.10 3.65
C TYR A 359 -15.22 9.83 4.71
N ARG A 360 -16.07 8.83 4.47
CA ARG A 360 -17.24 8.52 5.30
C ARG A 360 -17.44 7.02 5.39
N VAL A 361 -18.17 6.65 6.44
CA VAL A 361 -18.70 5.31 6.66
C VAL A 361 -20.22 5.40 6.67
N VAL A 362 -20.88 4.27 6.40
CA VAL A 362 -22.34 4.15 6.47
C VAL A 362 -22.81 4.58 7.87
N PRO A 363 -23.84 5.43 7.99
CA PRO A 363 -24.33 5.89 9.30
C PRO A 363 -24.59 4.73 10.26
N GLN A 364 -24.17 4.89 11.52
CA GLN A 364 -24.34 3.90 12.60
C GLN A 364 -23.69 2.52 12.34
N SER A 365 -22.86 2.36 11.30
CA SER A 365 -22.13 1.11 11.03
C SER A 365 -20.89 0.96 11.92
N THR A 366 -20.36 2.07 12.45
CA THR A 366 -19.13 2.10 13.26
C THR A 366 -19.34 2.91 14.55
N ARG A 367 -18.52 2.62 15.56
CA ARG A 367 -18.35 3.45 16.76
C ARG A 367 -16.89 3.50 17.18
N THR A 368 -16.48 4.55 17.90
CA THR A 368 -15.13 4.67 18.46
C THR A 368 -15.06 4.21 19.90
N THR A 369 -14.00 3.51 20.29
CA THR A 369 -13.85 2.97 21.66
C THR A 369 -12.79 3.68 22.50
N THR A 370 -11.95 4.52 21.90
CA THR A 370 -10.86 5.24 22.59
C THR A 370 -11.06 6.76 22.58
N LYS A 371 -10.33 7.45 23.47
CA LYS A 371 -10.12 8.90 23.36
C LYS A 371 -9.22 9.19 22.13
N PRO A 372 -9.36 10.37 21.48
CA PRO A 372 -8.45 10.77 20.41
C PRO A 372 -7.00 10.86 20.92
N SER A 373 -6.05 10.27 20.19
CA SER A 373 -4.62 10.42 20.43
C SER A 373 -3.88 10.84 19.15
N THR A 374 -2.80 11.59 19.29
CA THR A 374 -1.86 11.90 18.20
C THR A 374 -0.62 11.02 18.21
N ASP A 375 -0.46 10.20 19.23
CA ASP A 375 0.73 9.38 19.45
C ASP A 375 0.85 8.36 18.33
N PHE A 376 2.02 8.25 17.72
CA PHE A 376 2.28 7.33 16.61
C PHE A 376 1.31 7.46 15.41
N SER A 377 0.70 8.63 15.21
CA SER A 377 -0.24 8.84 14.11
C SER A 377 0.44 8.72 12.75
N TRP A 378 -0.09 7.85 11.89
CA TRP A 378 0.39 7.66 10.51
C TRP A 378 0.10 8.85 9.58
N PHE A 379 -0.79 9.75 10.00
CA PHE A 379 -1.18 10.94 9.26
C PHE A 379 -0.87 12.18 10.10
N PRO A 380 0.34 12.77 9.98
CA PRO A 380 0.75 13.92 10.78
C PRO A 380 -0.28 15.06 10.77
N GLY A 381 -0.66 15.56 11.96
CA GLY A 381 -1.71 16.57 12.09
C GLY A 381 -3.14 16.02 12.15
N TYR A 382 -3.29 14.70 12.25
CA TYR A 382 -4.54 14.04 12.64
C TYR A 382 -4.35 13.26 13.93
N SER A 383 -5.35 13.33 14.81
CA SER A 383 -5.52 12.37 15.90
C SER A 383 -6.32 11.17 15.39
N TRP A 384 -6.14 10.02 16.03
CA TRP A 384 -6.84 8.79 15.71
C TRP A 384 -7.62 8.26 16.91
N GLN A 385 -8.67 7.50 16.61
CA GLN A 385 -9.46 6.73 17.57
C GLN A 385 -9.72 5.35 16.97
N ILE A 386 -9.64 4.30 17.79
CA ILE A 386 -9.97 2.94 17.35
C ILE A 386 -11.44 2.91 16.96
N ALA A 387 -11.73 2.42 15.76
CA ALA A 387 -13.07 2.22 15.25
C ALA A 387 -13.42 0.72 15.23
N VAL A 388 -14.60 0.39 15.74
CA VAL A 388 -15.15 -0.97 15.73
C VAL A 388 -16.48 -1.00 14.98
N CYS A 389 -16.80 -2.16 14.41
CA CYS A 389 -18.11 -2.42 13.83
C CYS A 389 -19.18 -2.32 14.90
N ASN A 390 -20.24 -1.55 14.64
CA ASN A 390 -21.30 -1.33 15.61
C ASN A 390 -22.13 -2.60 15.88
N ALA A 391 -22.19 -3.55 14.93
CA ALA A 391 -22.95 -4.79 15.07
C ALA A 391 -22.22 -5.88 15.88
N CYS A 392 -20.95 -6.15 15.56
CA CYS A 392 -20.22 -7.30 16.11
C CYS A 392 -19.01 -6.90 16.98
N SER A 393 -18.80 -5.59 17.17
CA SER A 393 -17.68 -5.00 17.90
C SER A 393 -16.29 -5.36 17.38
N ASN A 394 -16.17 -5.97 16.19
CA ASN A 394 -14.88 -6.25 15.57
C ASN A 394 -14.13 -4.96 15.27
N HIS A 395 -12.82 -4.93 15.49
CA HIS A 395 -11.97 -3.89 14.93
C HIS A 395 -12.19 -3.78 13.42
N ILE A 396 -12.22 -2.55 12.91
CA ILE A 396 -12.35 -2.27 11.48
C ILE A 396 -11.35 -1.23 10.98
N GLY A 397 -10.52 -0.65 11.88
CA GLY A 397 -9.57 0.40 11.59
C GLY A 397 -9.71 1.59 12.55
N TRP A 398 -9.44 2.80 12.04
CA TRP A 398 -9.34 4.01 12.84
C TRP A 398 -10.11 5.16 12.24
N LYS A 399 -10.66 6.01 13.11
CA LYS A 399 -11.22 7.31 12.74
C LYS A 399 -10.15 8.37 12.96
N PHE A 400 -9.83 9.12 11.91
CA PHE A 400 -8.87 10.23 11.97
C PHE A 400 -9.60 11.57 12.01
N VAL A 401 -9.15 12.48 12.87
CA VAL A 401 -9.72 13.83 13.04
C VAL A 401 -8.60 14.86 13.01
N ALA A 402 -8.75 15.89 12.18
CA ALA A 402 -7.74 16.92 12.04
C ALA A 402 -7.55 17.69 13.36
N THR A 403 -6.29 17.92 13.76
CA THR A 403 -5.96 18.63 14.99
C THR A 403 -6.01 20.15 14.83
N LYS A 404 -5.82 20.66 13.61
CA LYS A 404 -5.80 22.09 13.29
C LYS A 404 -7.05 22.53 12.52
N ARG A 405 -7.56 23.71 12.84
CA ARG A 405 -8.63 24.37 12.08
C ARG A 405 -8.08 24.76 10.70
N GLY A 406 -8.64 24.16 9.64
CA GLY A 406 -8.25 24.46 8.24
C GLY A 406 -7.89 23.23 7.43
N TYR A 407 -7.48 22.15 8.08
CA TYR A 407 -7.11 20.89 7.44
C TYR A 407 -8.32 20.25 6.73
N LYS A 408 -8.05 19.69 5.55
CA LYS A 408 -8.99 18.92 4.76
C LYS A 408 -8.38 17.55 4.42
N PRO A 409 -9.12 16.44 4.58
CA PRO A 409 -10.47 16.36 5.18
C PRO A 409 -10.51 16.72 6.68
N LYS A 410 -11.64 17.18 7.21
CA LYS A 410 -11.76 17.45 8.67
C LYS A 410 -11.71 16.17 9.51
N LYS A 411 -12.20 15.08 8.93
CA LYS A 411 -12.19 13.74 9.46
C LYS A 411 -12.28 12.75 8.31
N PHE A 412 -11.74 11.56 8.50
CA PHE A 412 -11.86 10.44 7.58
C PHE A 412 -11.69 9.13 8.38
N TYR A 413 -11.78 7.99 7.71
CA TYR A 413 -11.51 6.68 8.31
C TYR A 413 -10.42 5.97 7.52
N GLY A 414 -9.51 5.32 8.25
CA GLY A 414 -8.60 4.33 7.70
C GLY A 414 -9.13 2.94 8.05
N LEU A 415 -9.64 2.22 7.06
CA LEU A 415 -10.21 0.89 7.19
C LEU A 415 -9.11 -0.17 7.07
N CYS A 416 -9.04 -1.09 8.03
CA CYS A 416 -7.98 -2.11 8.10
C CYS A 416 -8.33 -3.33 7.25
N ALA A 417 -7.49 -3.64 6.24
CA ALA A 417 -7.72 -4.71 5.27
C ALA A 417 -7.86 -6.11 5.91
N GLU A 418 -7.19 -6.40 7.04
CA GLU A 418 -7.31 -7.69 7.74
C GLU A 418 -8.76 -7.95 8.23
N THR A 419 -9.51 -6.87 8.48
CA THR A 419 -10.83 -6.91 9.11
C THR A 419 -11.99 -6.44 8.23
N ILE A 420 -11.65 -5.99 7.02
CA ILE A 420 -12.58 -5.45 6.04
C ILE A 420 -12.46 -6.26 4.75
N SER A 421 -13.58 -6.77 4.26
CA SER A 421 -13.67 -7.43 2.97
C SER A 421 -14.24 -6.47 1.93
N VAL A 422 -13.76 -6.58 0.69
CA VAL A 422 -14.39 -5.93 -0.46
C VAL A 422 -15.42 -6.88 -1.07
N SER A 423 -16.65 -6.41 -1.25
CA SER A 423 -17.71 -7.12 -1.96
C SER A 423 -18.03 -6.36 -3.24
N SER A 424 -18.09 -7.06 -4.38
CA SER A 424 -18.64 -6.52 -5.62
C SER A 424 -20.15 -6.35 -5.47
N ASP A 425 -20.65 -5.15 -5.76
CA ASP A 425 -22.07 -4.93 -6.00
C ASP A 425 -22.38 -5.33 -7.47
N SER A 426 -23.64 -5.65 -7.81
CA SER A 426 -24.06 -6.07 -9.16
C SER A 426 -23.55 -5.13 -10.28
N ARG A 427 -23.44 -5.60 -11.54
CA ARG A 427 -22.96 -4.82 -12.71
C ARG A 427 -23.69 -3.48 -12.85
N SER A 428 -23.19 -2.47 -12.16
CA SER A 428 -23.41 -1.07 -12.44
C SER A 428 -22.05 -0.52 -12.82
N PRO A 429 -21.87 0.02 -14.04
CA PRO A 429 -20.60 0.61 -14.42
C PRO A 429 -20.25 1.69 -13.39
N PRO A 430 -19.01 1.73 -12.86
CA PRO A 430 -18.62 2.69 -11.83
C PRO A 430 -18.71 4.16 -12.29
N PHE A 431 -18.86 4.37 -13.60
CA PHE A 431 -19.08 5.66 -14.22
C PHE A 431 -20.43 5.63 -14.93
N GLY A 432 -21.39 6.44 -14.45
CA GLY A 432 -22.66 6.63 -15.14
C GLY A 432 -22.39 7.20 -16.54
N THR A 433 -22.52 6.38 -17.57
CA THR A 433 -22.63 6.87 -18.95
C THR A 433 -23.96 7.60 -19.05
N ASN A 434 -23.91 8.92 -19.29
CA ASN A 434 -25.09 9.71 -19.59
C ASN A 434 -25.72 9.13 -20.88
N PRO A 435 -26.93 8.52 -20.85
CA PRO A 435 -27.51 7.90 -22.03
C PRO A 435 -28.22 8.97 -22.87
N LYS A 436 -27.44 9.85 -23.50
CA LYS A 436 -27.95 10.78 -24.52
C LYS A 436 -26.87 11.06 -25.57
N SER A 437 -26.73 10.13 -26.51
CA SER A 437 -26.37 10.40 -27.92
C SER A 437 -26.17 9.05 -28.62
N ASN A 438 -27.23 8.56 -29.25
CA ASN A 438 -27.22 7.72 -30.47
C ASN A 438 -28.62 7.15 -30.67
N ALA A 439 -29.55 8.05 -30.91
CA ALA A 439 -30.66 7.81 -31.82
C ALA A 439 -30.58 8.98 -32.80
N ASP A 440 -30.65 8.68 -34.10
CA ASP A 440 -30.57 9.57 -35.26
C ASP A 440 -29.27 9.46 -36.07
N MET A 441 -29.04 8.26 -36.64
CA MET A 441 -28.53 8.08 -38.00
C MET A 441 -29.02 6.72 -38.52
N VAL A 442 -30.20 6.73 -39.13
CA VAL A 442 -30.61 5.82 -40.22
C VAL A 442 -30.82 6.70 -41.44
#